data_AF-A0A2X2WRG1-F1
#
_entry.id   AF-A0A2X2WRG1-F1
#
_cell.length_a   1.000
_cell.length_b   1.000
_cell.length_c   1.000
_cell.angle_alpha   90.00
_cell.angle_beta   90.00
_cell.angle_gamma   90.00
#
_symmetry.space_group_name_H-M   'P 1'
#
loop_
_entity.id
_entity.type
_entity.pdbx_description
1 polymer ?
#
loop_
_entity_poly.entity_id
_entity_poly.type
_entity_poly.pdbx_seq_one_letter_code
_entity_poly.pdbx_strand_id
1 'polypeptide(L)'
;MIILNPRIDVGGERWFTPLKDLKPIEGLKLLVSSIDNDQYRSRNALIRRHIEKMDASYQVGTSEFSLSAVGEIDSADDLLIDNCARYLLKDWKGVGELVEGEEVPIEYTPERGAALLKQEPAIYWQILAEAASIAQGKEQQKQETVKKAIEAQKWLSEFGGEQGEKAKWRREKLKLPPIPEPEIDGVTGEILNAYSVISRSRLYAGMAGAPLPISLHDIERFLSARPVLIDRDEFDAAIFALDDAWREKWAQEQKKHGKQKQ
;
A
#
# COMPACT_ATOMS: atom_id res chain seq x y z
N MET A 1 -20.42 -12.64 4.87
CA MET A 1 -19.20 -11.83 5.07
C MET A 1 -19.65 -10.40 5.28
N ILE A 2 -19.55 -9.87 6.51
CA ILE A 2 -19.94 -8.48 6.80
C ILE A 2 -18.68 -7.65 6.55
N ILE A 3 -18.65 -6.91 5.44
CA ILE A 3 -17.58 -5.96 5.16
C ILE A 3 -17.75 -4.80 6.15
N LEU A 4 -16.97 -4.83 7.23
CA LEU A 4 -16.83 -3.71 8.16
C LEU A 4 -16.10 -2.59 7.41
N ASN A 5 -16.88 -1.69 6.82
CA ASN A 5 -16.45 -0.54 6.02
C ASN A 5 -15.70 -0.90 4.72
N PRO A 6 -16.38 -0.94 3.56
CA PRO A 6 -15.70 -0.84 2.27
C PRO A 6 -15.18 0.60 2.15
N ARG A 7 -14.09 0.92 2.84
CA ARG A 7 -13.35 2.18 2.66
C ARG A 7 -12.60 2.06 1.34
N ILE A 8 -13.32 2.29 0.24
CA ILE A 8 -12.76 2.23 -1.11
C ILE A 8 -11.97 3.52 -1.33
N ASP A 9 -10.65 3.40 -1.35
CA ASP A 9 -9.73 4.50 -1.69
C ASP A 9 -9.58 4.59 -3.20
N VAL A 10 -10.60 5.12 -3.87
CA VAL A 10 -10.59 5.31 -5.32
C VAL A 10 -9.41 6.21 -5.68
N GLY A 11 -8.42 5.67 -6.41
CA GLY A 11 -7.21 6.42 -6.78
C GLY A 11 -6.25 6.73 -5.63
N GLY A 12 -6.46 6.17 -4.43
CA GLY A 12 -5.67 6.54 -3.25
C GLY A 12 -6.00 7.91 -2.67
N GLU A 13 -7.20 8.41 -2.95
CA GLU A 13 -7.74 9.63 -2.37
C GLU A 13 -9.03 9.35 -1.60
N ARG A 14 -9.29 10.14 -0.56
CA ARG A 14 -10.46 9.96 0.30
C ARG A 14 -10.99 11.30 0.82
N TRP A 15 -12.30 11.46 0.75
CA TRP A 15 -13.00 12.54 1.45
C TRP A 15 -13.16 12.17 2.93
N PHE A 16 -12.72 13.04 3.83
CA PHE A 16 -12.94 12.90 5.27
C PHE A 16 -13.42 14.21 5.90
N THR A 17 -14.07 14.11 7.06
CA THR A 17 -14.47 15.27 7.85
C THR A 17 -13.55 15.39 9.06
N PRO A 18 -12.79 16.48 9.20
CA PRO A 18 -11.94 16.69 10.35
C PRO A 18 -12.76 16.91 11.62
N LEU A 19 -12.13 16.64 12.75
CA LEU A 19 -12.66 16.82 14.09
C LEU A 19 -12.11 18.10 14.71
N LYS A 20 -12.97 18.84 15.41
CA LYS A 20 -12.60 19.89 16.36
C LYS A 20 -13.25 19.57 17.69
N ASP A 21 -12.47 19.58 18.77
CA ASP A 21 -12.95 19.20 20.11
C ASP A 21 -13.68 17.83 20.13
N LEU A 22 -13.10 16.85 19.43
CA LEU A 22 -13.63 15.48 19.25
C LEU A 22 -14.98 15.39 18.52
N LYS A 23 -15.44 16.48 17.89
CA LYS A 23 -16.67 16.52 17.10
C LYS A 23 -16.38 16.82 15.63
N PRO A 24 -17.07 16.16 14.68
CA PRO A 24 -16.97 16.52 13.27
C PRO A 24 -17.28 17.99 13.05
N ILE A 25 -16.43 18.68 12.27
CA ILE A 25 -16.72 20.04 11.83
C ILE A 25 -17.82 19.95 10.78
N GLU A 26 -19.05 20.30 11.17
CA GLU A 26 -20.20 20.23 10.27
C GLU A 26 -19.97 21.10 9.03
N GLY A 27 -20.33 20.57 7.86
CA GLY A 27 -20.13 21.24 6.57
C GLY A 27 -18.73 21.08 5.98
N LEU A 28 -17.70 20.84 6.78
CA LEU A 28 -16.32 20.69 6.29
C LEU A 28 -16.02 19.27 5.81
N LYS A 29 -15.52 19.16 4.57
CA LYS A 29 -14.93 17.94 4.04
C LYS A 29 -13.63 18.26 3.33
N LEU A 30 -12.64 17.40 3.49
CA LEU A 30 -11.33 17.54 2.88
C LEU A 30 -11.05 16.29 2.05
N LEU A 31 -10.58 16.47 0.82
CA LEU A 31 -10.10 15.39 -0.04
C LEU A 31 -8.61 15.22 0.20
N VAL A 32 -8.23 14.05 0.70
CA VAL A 32 -6.84 13.74 1.06
C VAL A 32 -6.30 12.61 0.21
N SER A 33 -5.09 12.78 -0.31
CA SER A 33 -4.29 11.77 -0.99
C SER A 33 -3.43 10.99 0.01
N SER A 34 -3.11 9.74 -0.35
CA SER A 34 -2.17 8.88 0.37
C SER A 34 -0.81 9.55 0.61
N ILE A 35 -0.18 9.21 1.74
CA ILE A 35 1.20 9.60 2.07
C ILE A 35 2.24 8.98 1.13
N ASP A 36 1.87 7.93 0.38
CA ASP A 36 2.72 7.31 -0.64
C ASP A 36 2.78 8.11 -1.94
N ASN A 37 2.10 9.25 -2.04
CA ASN A 37 2.21 10.15 -3.18
C ASN A 37 3.68 10.51 -3.47
N ASP A 38 4.17 10.20 -4.67
CA ASP A 38 5.58 10.34 -5.04
C ASP A 38 6.11 11.76 -4.91
N GLN A 39 5.29 12.75 -5.30
CA GLN A 39 5.67 14.16 -5.21
C GLN A 39 5.77 14.61 -3.76
N TYR A 40 4.81 14.19 -2.92
CA TYR A 40 4.87 14.44 -1.47
C TYR A 40 6.11 13.81 -0.85
N ARG A 41 6.37 12.52 -1.11
CA ARG A 41 7.51 11.78 -0.53
C ARG A 41 8.84 12.43 -0.91
N SER A 42 9.00 12.75 -2.20
CA SER A 42 10.21 13.40 -2.71
C SER A 42 10.44 14.76 -2.06
N ARG A 43 9.43 15.64 -2.06
CA ARG A 43 9.56 16.98 -1.46
C ARG A 43 9.74 16.92 0.05
N ASN A 44 9.03 16.02 0.74
CA ASN A 44 9.17 15.82 2.18
C ASN A 44 10.61 15.39 2.55
N ALA A 45 11.23 14.52 1.76
CA ALA A 45 12.62 14.12 1.96
C ALA A 45 13.59 15.30 1.79
N LEU A 46 13.35 16.18 0.81
CA LEU A 46 14.14 17.40 0.61
C LEU A 46 13.98 18.37 1.78
N ILE A 47 12.74 18.60 2.24
CA ILE A 47 12.44 19.46 3.40
C ILE A 47 13.13 18.93 4.65
N ARG A 48 13.03 17.62 4.94
CA ARG A 48 13.68 17.01 6.10
C ARG A 48 15.19 17.15 6.07
N ARG A 49 15.82 16.91 4.91
CA ARG A 49 17.27 17.13 4.75
C ARG A 49 17.68 18.59 4.93
N HIS A 50 16.85 19.51 4.48
CA HIS A 50 17.08 20.94 4.67
C HIS A 50 17.01 21.30 6.16
N ILE A 51 15.98 20.85 6.87
CA ILE A 51 15.82 21.02 8.32
C ILE A 51 17.03 20.42 9.07
N GLU A 52 17.39 19.16 8.78
CA GLU A 52 18.55 18.50 9.39
C GLU A 52 19.85 19.27 9.18
N LYS A 53 20.05 19.85 7.98
CA LYS A 53 21.22 20.66 7.68
C LYS A 53 21.21 21.98 8.47
N MET A 54 20.05 22.63 8.60
CA MET A 54 19.91 23.83 9.42
C MET A 54 20.17 23.52 10.90
N ASP A 55 19.56 22.47 11.42
CA ASP A 55 19.73 22.02 12.81
C ASP A 55 21.21 21.72 13.12
N ALA A 56 21.91 21.03 12.21
CA ALA A 56 23.34 20.77 12.35
C ALA A 56 24.18 22.06 12.30
N SER A 57 23.81 23.02 11.46
CA SER A 57 24.54 24.29 11.33
C SER A 57 24.42 25.16 12.58
N TYR A 58 23.25 25.14 13.22
CA TYR A 58 23.01 25.83 14.48
C TYR A 58 23.34 24.98 15.72
N GLN A 59 23.74 23.72 15.53
CA GLN A 59 24.04 22.77 16.59
C GLN A 59 22.85 22.52 17.53
N VAL A 60 21.62 22.57 16.98
CA VAL A 60 20.36 22.32 17.70
C VAL A 60 20.44 20.97 18.39
N GLY A 61 20.05 20.94 19.67
CA GLY A 61 20.12 19.72 20.50
C GLY A 61 21.46 19.46 21.17
N THR A 62 22.44 20.35 21.02
CA THR A 62 23.72 20.32 21.76
C THR A 62 23.83 21.45 22.78
N SER A 63 24.83 21.39 23.66
CA SER A 63 25.14 22.47 24.60
C SER A 63 25.66 23.75 23.93
N GLU A 64 26.05 23.68 22.65
CA GLU A 64 26.59 24.81 21.88
C GLU A 64 25.50 25.60 21.15
N PHE A 65 24.25 25.11 21.16
CA PHE A 65 23.11 25.81 20.57
C PHE A 65 22.85 27.17 21.24
N SER A 66 22.70 28.22 20.43
CA SER A 66 22.35 29.56 20.88
C SER A 66 21.24 30.18 20.05
N LEU A 67 20.14 30.57 20.71
CA LEU A 67 19.00 31.25 20.06
C LEU A 67 19.39 32.59 19.42
N SER A 68 20.39 33.29 19.97
CA SER A 68 20.82 34.59 19.44
C SER A 68 21.63 34.47 18.14
N ALA A 69 22.13 33.28 17.82
CA ALA A 69 22.87 33.02 16.58
C ALA A 69 21.94 32.62 15.41
N VAL A 70 20.68 32.35 15.69
CA VAL A 70 19.67 31.98 14.69
C VAL A 70 19.20 33.24 13.97
N GLY A 71 19.34 33.26 12.64
CA GLY A 71 18.85 34.35 11.78
C GLY A 71 17.39 34.19 11.38
N GLU A 72 16.92 34.96 10.40
CA GLU A 72 15.67 34.65 9.71
C GLU A 72 15.86 33.36 8.90
N ILE A 73 15.15 32.31 9.30
CA ILE A 73 15.17 30.99 8.67
C ILE A 73 13.76 30.61 8.24
N ASP A 74 13.67 29.78 7.20
CA ASP A 74 12.41 29.17 6.81
C ASP A 74 11.86 28.34 7.97
N SER A 75 10.62 28.61 8.37
CA SER A 75 9.95 27.83 9.41
C SER A 75 9.75 26.40 8.92
N ALA A 76 10.27 25.42 9.67
CA ALA A 76 10.11 24.00 9.37
C ALA A 76 8.63 23.62 9.23
N ASP A 77 7.78 24.16 10.11
CA ASP A 77 6.34 23.92 10.09
C ASP A 77 5.70 24.48 8.83
N ASP A 78 6.11 25.68 8.38
CA ASP A 78 5.58 26.28 7.16
C ASP A 78 5.93 25.46 5.91
N LEU A 79 7.16 24.94 5.83
CA LEU A 79 7.59 24.08 4.74
C LEU A 79 6.79 22.77 4.70
N LEU A 80 6.54 22.16 5.86
CA LEU A 80 5.77 20.93 5.99
C LEU A 80 4.28 21.15 5.68
N ILE A 81 3.71 22.25 6.15
CA ILE A 81 2.32 22.64 5.87
C ILE A 81 2.14 22.91 4.38
N ASP A 82 3.04 23.67 3.75
CA ASP A 82 3.00 23.94 2.30
C ASP A 82 3.09 22.63 1.49
N ASN A 83 3.96 21.70 1.89
CA ASN A 83 4.07 20.38 1.26
C ASN A 83 2.77 19.56 1.41
N CYS A 84 2.18 19.55 2.60
CA CYS A 84 0.92 18.89 2.87
C CYS A 84 -0.22 19.48 2.03
N ALA A 85 -0.33 20.80 1.96
CA ALA A 85 -1.31 21.48 1.12
C ALA A 85 -1.10 21.18 -0.38
N ARG A 86 0.13 21.20 -0.89
CA ARG A 86 0.36 20.95 -2.33
C ARG A 86 0.04 19.53 -2.77
N TYR A 87 0.34 18.52 -1.94
CA TYR A 87 0.38 17.14 -2.41
C TYR A 87 -0.55 16.18 -1.67
N LEU A 88 -0.93 16.44 -0.42
CA LEU A 88 -1.84 15.60 0.34
C LEU A 88 -3.26 16.15 0.32
N LEU A 89 -3.46 17.45 0.57
CA LEU A 89 -4.77 18.08 0.45
C LEU A 89 -5.05 18.40 -1.02
N LYS A 90 -6.07 17.76 -1.60
CA LYS A 90 -6.38 17.86 -3.03
C LYS A 90 -7.56 18.76 -3.32
N ASP A 91 -8.52 18.80 -2.41
CA ASP A 91 -9.75 19.59 -2.55
C ASP A 91 -10.45 19.74 -1.18
N TRP A 92 -11.45 20.60 -1.11
CA TRP A 92 -12.27 20.80 0.07
C TRP A 92 -13.74 21.12 -0.25
N LYS A 93 -14.60 21.03 0.77
CA LYS A 93 -15.99 21.52 0.74
C LYS A 93 -16.30 22.17 2.09
N GLY A 94 -17.11 23.22 2.06
CA GLY A 94 -17.49 23.94 3.29
C GLY A 94 -16.42 24.88 3.83
N VAL A 95 -15.54 25.37 2.94
CA VAL A 95 -14.62 26.48 3.26
C VAL A 95 -15.09 27.71 2.50
N GLY A 96 -15.33 28.79 3.24
CA GLY A 96 -15.75 30.08 2.69
C GLY A 96 -14.86 31.22 3.16
N GLU A 97 -14.83 32.28 2.38
CA GLU A 97 -14.29 33.58 2.79
C GLU A 97 -15.44 34.51 3.16
N LEU A 98 -15.24 35.31 4.21
CA LEU A 98 -16.21 36.28 4.67
C LEU A 98 -16.00 37.58 3.89
N VAL A 99 -16.85 37.82 2.88
CA VAL A 99 -16.80 39.01 2.02
C VAL A 99 -18.02 39.87 2.32
N GLU A 100 -17.79 41.09 2.82
CA GLU A 100 -18.87 42.05 3.16
C GLU A 100 -19.93 41.53 4.15
N GLY A 101 -19.60 40.53 4.97
CA GLY A 101 -20.54 39.94 5.94
C GLY A 101 -21.22 38.66 5.46
N GLU A 102 -21.06 38.29 4.19
CA GLU A 102 -21.58 37.05 3.61
C GLU A 102 -20.47 36.00 3.44
N GLU A 103 -20.78 34.75 3.77
CA GLU A 103 -19.86 33.63 3.59
C GLU A 103 -19.97 33.12 2.15
N VAL A 104 -18.92 33.35 1.37
CA VAL A 104 -18.85 32.92 -0.03
C VAL A 104 -17.97 31.69 -0.13
N PRO A 105 -18.45 30.58 -0.74
CA PRO A 105 -17.64 29.37 -0.90
C PRO A 105 -16.44 29.64 -1.80
N ILE A 106 -15.26 29.16 -1.39
CA ILE A 106 -14.02 29.34 -2.14
C ILE A 106 -13.48 28.03 -2.68
N GLU A 107 -12.95 28.09 -3.90
CA GLU A 107 -12.24 26.96 -4.50
C GLU A 107 -10.88 26.74 -3.84
N TYR A 108 -10.51 25.46 -3.80
CA TYR A 108 -9.26 25.01 -3.24
C TYR A 108 -8.06 25.49 -4.07
N THR A 109 -7.07 26.04 -3.38
CA THR A 109 -5.70 26.23 -3.91
C THR A 109 -4.70 25.82 -2.82
N PRO A 110 -3.50 25.35 -3.16
CA PRO A 110 -2.49 24.99 -2.16
C PRO A 110 -2.17 26.13 -1.20
N GLU A 111 -2.14 27.37 -1.68
CA GLU A 111 -1.86 28.55 -0.87
C GLU A 111 -2.96 28.81 0.17
N ARG A 112 -4.23 28.67 -0.24
CA ARG A 112 -5.38 28.75 0.67
C ARG A 112 -5.43 27.57 1.63
N GLY A 113 -5.09 26.37 1.16
CA GLY A 113 -4.93 25.18 1.99
C GLY A 113 -3.89 25.39 3.09
N ALA A 114 -2.71 25.89 2.73
CA ALA A 114 -1.67 26.22 3.69
C ALA A 114 -2.15 27.29 4.70
N ALA A 115 -2.87 28.31 4.25
CA ALA A 115 -3.44 29.33 5.15
C ALA A 115 -4.42 28.72 6.17
N LEU A 116 -5.33 27.84 5.73
CA LEU A 116 -6.25 27.11 6.62
C LEU A 116 -5.48 26.29 7.67
N LEU A 117 -4.45 25.56 7.24
CA LEU A 117 -3.66 24.70 8.13
C LEU A 117 -2.81 25.50 9.12
N LYS A 118 -2.38 26.72 8.77
CA LYS A 118 -1.73 27.63 9.70
C LYS A 118 -2.71 28.19 10.74
N GLN A 119 -3.95 28.47 10.34
CA GLN A 119 -5.00 28.94 11.26
C GLN A 119 -5.48 27.84 12.20
N GLU A 120 -5.59 26.61 11.72
CA GLU A 120 -6.01 25.44 12.49
C GLU A 120 -5.02 24.27 12.34
N PRO A 121 -3.89 24.29 13.08
CA PRO A 121 -2.85 23.27 12.98
C PRO A 121 -3.32 21.85 13.34
N ALA A 122 -4.41 21.71 14.10
CA ALA A 122 -4.96 20.40 14.43
C ALA A 122 -5.44 19.63 13.18
N ILE A 123 -5.90 20.35 12.15
CA ILE A 123 -6.34 19.74 10.89
C ILE A 123 -5.15 19.15 10.11
N TYR A 124 -3.97 19.78 10.16
CA TYR A 124 -2.76 19.26 9.51
C TYR A 124 -2.42 17.85 9.98
N TRP A 125 -2.43 17.61 11.30
CA TRP A 125 -2.15 16.30 11.87
C TRP A 125 -3.21 15.25 11.49
N GLN A 126 -4.47 15.67 11.36
CA GLN A 126 -5.55 14.79 10.93
C GLN A 126 -5.41 14.41 9.45
N ILE A 127 -5.00 15.34 8.59
CA ILE A 127 -4.69 15.04 7.18
C ILE A 127 -3.55 14.02 7.09
N LEU A 128 -2.48 14.19 7.87
CA LEU A 128 -1.38 13.21 7.90
C LEU A 128 -1.83 11.83 8.37
N ALA A 129 -2.66 11.78 9.42
CA ALA A 129 -3.19 10.52 9.94
C ALA A 129 -4.09 9.83 8.90
N GLU A 130 -4.94 10.58 8.20
CA GLU A 130 -5.80 10.04 7.16
C GLU A 130 -4.99 9.57 5.94
N ALA A 131 -4.02 10.37 5.49
CA ALA A 131 -3.11 10.01 4.40
C ALA A 131 -2.31 8.73 4.70
N ALA A 132 -1.87 8.55 5.95
CA ALA A 132 -1.23 7.33 6.41
C ALA A 132 -2.21 6.14 6.48
N SER A 133 -3.46 6.38 6.91
CA SER A 133 -4.50 5.35 6.92
C SER A 133 -4.83 4.84 5.51
N ILE A 134 -4.84 5.71 4.49
CA ILE A 134 -5.03 5.33 3.09
C ILE A 134 -3.89 4.41 2.63
N ALA A 135 -2.63 4.80 2.87
CA ALA A 135 -1.47 3.98 2.53
C ALA A 135 -1.52 2.60 3.23
N GLN A 136 -1.84 2.59 4.52
CA GLN A 136 -1.97 1.36 5.29
C GLN A 136 -3.10 0.47 4.76
N GLY A 137 -4.22 1.04 4.36
CA GLY A 137 -5.35 0.32 3.76
C GLY A 137 -4.94 -0.40 2.48
N LYS A 138 -4.23 0.28 1.58
CA LYS A 138 -3.69 -0.32 0.35
C LYS A 138 -2.72 -1.46 0.64
N GLU A 139 -1.82 -1.28 1.60
CA GLU A 139 -0.88 -2.32 2.00
C GLU A 139 -1.59 -3.54 2.59
N GLN A 140 -2.61 -3.35 3.43
CA GLN A 140 -3.43 -4.43 3.99
C GLN A 140 -4.19 -5.19 2.90
N GLN A 141 -4.79 -4.47 1.94
CA GLN A 141 -5.46 -5.09 0.79
C GLN A 141 -4.49 -5.96 0.01
N LYS A 142 -3.30 -5.43 -0.33
CA LYS A 142 -2.25 -6.20 -1.00
C LYS A 142 -1.87 -7.47 -0.24
N GLN A 143 -1.68 -7.38 1.08
CA GLN A 143 -1.36 -8.54 1.92
C GLN A 143 -2.49 -9.57 1.97
N GLU A 144 -3.76 -9.11 2.03
CA GLU A 144 -4.92 -10.00 1.99
C GLU A 144 -5.01 -10.73 0.65
N THR A 145 -4.82 -10.03 -0.47
CA THR A 145 -4.84 -10.61 -1.81
C THR A 145 -3.71 -11.63 -1.99
N VAL A 146 -2.49 -11.30 -1.56
CA VAL A 146 -1.36 -12.24 -1.54
C VAL A 146 -1.71 -13.50 -0.74
N LYS A 147 -2.27 -13.32 0.47
CA LYS A 147 -2.63 -14.44 1.34
C LYS A 147 -3.68 -15.35 0.68
N LYS A 148 -4.76 -14.77 0.15
CA LYS A 148 -5.83 -15.51 -0.55
C LYS A 148 -5.27 -16.28 -1.73
N ALA A 149 -4.44 -15.64 -2.56
CA ALA A 149 -3.80 -16.28 -3.70
C ALA A 149 -2.94 -17.49 -3.27
N ILE A 150 -2.11 -17.34 -2.24
CA ILE A 150 -1.28 -18.44 -1.73
C ILE A 150 -2.12 -19.58 -1.17
N GLU A 151 -3.14 -19.28 -0.36
CA GLU A 151 -4.04 -20.28 0.23
C GLU A 151 -4.79 -21.05 -0.86
N ALA A 152 -5.34 -20.35 -1.85
CA ALA A 152 -5.99 -20.94 -3.00
C ALA A 152 -5.03 -21.81 -3.83
N GLN A 153 -3.84 -21.31 -4.15
CA GLN A 153 -2.84 -22.07 -4.90
C GLN A 153 -2.40 -23.34 -4.14
N LYS A 154 -2.18 -23.24 -2.81
CA LYS A 154 -1.82 -24.39 -1.98
C LYS A 154 -2.93 -25.43 -2.01
N TRP A 155 -4.18 -25.02 -1.79
CA TRP A 155 -5.32 -25.92 -1.81
C TRP A 155 -5.47 -26.60 -3.17
N LEU A 156 -5.39 -25.84 -4.28
CA LEU A 156 -5.47 -26.38 -5.63
C LEU A 156 -4.33 -27.37 -5.93
N SER A 157 -3.11 -27.12 -5.43
CA SER A 157 -1.99 -28.04 -5.63
C SER A 157 -2.14 -29.39 -4.89
N GLU A 158 -2.91 -29.42 -3.81
CA GLU A 158 -3.07 -30.61 -2.96
C GLU A 158 -4.40 -31.34 -3.21
N PHE A 159 -5.45 -30.60 -3.52
CA PHE A 159 -6.83 -31.09 -3.59
C PHE A 159 -7.52 -30.80 -4.93
N GLY A 160 -6.85 -30.10 -5.85
CA GLY A 160 -7.33 -29.89 -7.22
C GLY A 160 -7.11 -31.09 -8.13
N GLY A 161 -8.01 -31.26 -9.10
CA GLY A 161 -7.89 -32.28 -10.15
C GLY A 161 -7.96 -33.73 -9.66
N GLU A 162 -7.62 -34.67 -10.54
CA GLU A 162 -7.78 -36.12 -10.29
C GLU A 162 -6.92 -36.63 -9.12
N GLN A 163 -5.71 -36.10 -8.96
CA GLN A 163 -4.83 -36.45 -7.84
C GLN A 163 -5.34 -35.88 -6.51
N GLY A 164 -5.96 -34.70 -6.56
CA GLY A 164 -6.62 -34.08 -5.42
C GLY A 164 -7.83 -34.87 -4.92
N GLU A 165 -8.64 -35.42 -5.82
CA GLU A 165 -9.75 -36.31 -5.45
C GLU A 165 -9.26 -37.56 -4.70
N LYS A 166 -8.12 -38.14 -5.12
CA LYS A 166 -7.47 -39.23 -4.38
C LYS A 166 -6.98 -38.78 -3.00
N ALA A 167 -6.48 -37.55 -2.87
CA ALA A 167 -6.07 -36.99 -1.58
C ALA A 167 -7.25 -36.74 -0.64
N LYS A 168 -8.36 -36.18 -1.15
CA LYS A 168 -9.62 -36.00 -0.40
C LYS A 168 -10.14 -37.35 0.10
N TRP A 169 -10.21 -38.35 -0.80
CA TRP A 169 -10.61 -39.71 -0.46
C TRP A 169 -9.74 -40.34 0.63
N ARG A 170 -8.41 -40.20 0.56
CA ARG A 170 -7.50 -40.73 1.60
C ARG A 170 -7.76 -40.08 2.97
N ARG A 171 -7.97 -38.77 3.01
CA ARG A 171 -8.27 -38.06 4.26
C ARG A 171 -9.58 -38.50 4.88
N GLU A 172 -10.61 -38.69 4.06
CA GLU A 172 -11.90 -39.23 4.49
C GLU A 172 -11.74 -40.62 5.11
N LYS A 173 -10.98 -41.52 4.46
CA LYS A 173 -10.68 -42.85 5.01
C LYS A 173 -9.92 -42.80 6.34
N LEU A 174 -9.04 -41.82 6.50
CA LEU A 174 -8.27 -41.60 7.73
C LEU A 174 -9.04 -40.82 8.81
N LYS A 175 -10.32 -40.45 8.56
CA LYS A 175 -11.13 -39.62 9.47
C LYS A 175 -10.45 -38.29 9.86
N LEU A 176 -9.65 -37.75 8.94
CA LEU A 176 -9.01 -36.45 9.13
C LEU A 176 -10.04 -35.32 8.92
N PRO A 177 -9.88 -34.17 9.59
CA PRO A 177 -10.79 -33.04 9.40
C PRO A 177 -10.80 -32.59 7.93
N PRO A 178 -11.97 -32.23 7.37
CA PRO A 178 -12.05 -31.67 6.04
C PRO A 178 -11.30 -30.33 6.00
N ILE A 179 -10.51 -30.12 4.94
CA ILE A 179 -9.88 -28.82 4.69
C ILE A 179 -10.84 -28.04 3.79
N PRO A 180 -11.38 -26.90 4.26
CA PRO A 180 -12.34 -26.13 3.47
C PRO A 180 -11.70 -25.65 2.17
N GLU A 181 -12.46 -25.72 1.08
CA GLU A 181 -12.09 -25.10 -0.18
C GLU A 181 -12.09 -23.58 -0.01
N PRO A 182 -10.99 -22.88 -0.35
CA PRO A 182 -10.93 -21.44 -0.25
C PRO A 182 -11.89 -20.81 -1.27
N GLU A 183 -12.54 -19.73 -0.87
CA GLU A 183 -13.33 -18.91 -1.78
C GLU A 183 -12.39 -18.22 -2.78
N ILE A 184 -12.56 -18.50 -4.07
CA ILE A 184 -11.78 -17.89 -5.14
C ILE A 184 -12.64 -16.78 -5.76
N ASP A 185 -12.46 -15.56 -5.27
CA ASP A 185 -13.06 -14.37 -5.88
C ASP A 185 -12.42 -14.05 -7.25
N GLY A 186 -13.02 -13.09 -7.98
CA GLY A 186 -12.57 -12.74 -9.33
C GLY A 186 -11.11 -12.29 -9.39
N VAL A 187 -10.65 -11.52 -8.40
CA VAL A 187 -9.27 -11.03 -8.29
C VAL A 187 -8.30 -12.20 -8.07
N THR A 188 -8.62 -13.07 -7.10
CA THR A 188 -7.82 -14.25 -6.79
C THR A 188 -7.75 -15.19 -8.00
N GLY A 189 -8.87 -15.43 -8.68
CA GLY A 189 -8.93 -16.24 -9.89
C GLY A 189 -8.07 -15.69 -11.03
N GLU A 190 -8.11 -14.37 -11.25
CA GLU A 190 -7.30 -13.69 -12.26
C GLU A 190 -5.79 -13.81 -11.97
N ILE A 191 -5.37 -13.61 -10.71
CA ILE A 191 -3.98 -13.79 -10.26
C ILE A 191 -3.52 -15.23 -10.48
N LEU A 192 -4.32 -16.23 -10.06
CA LEU A 192 -3.96 -17.64 -10.21
C LEU A 192 -3.83 -18.05 -11.68
N ASN A 193 -4.73 -17.56 -12.53
CA ASN A 193 -4.66 -17.78 -13.96
C ASN A 193 -3.39 -17.14 -14.56
N ALA A 194 -3.11 -15.88 -14.20
CA ALA A 194 -1.91 -15.18 -14.65
C ALA A 194 -0.65 -15.93 -14.21
N TYR A 195 -0.55 -16.32 -12.94
CA TYR A 195 0.55 -17.12 -12.41
C TYR A 195 0.70 -18.45 -13.17
N SER A 196 -0.40 -19.15 -13.47
CA SER A 196 -0.37 -20.39 -14.26
C SER A 196 0.20 -20.20 -15.67
N VAL A 197 -0.01 -19.03 -16.28
CA VAL A 197 0.54 -18.71 -17.61
C VAL A 197 2.00 -18.28 -17.51
N ILE A 198 2.33 -17.35 -16.61
CA ILE A 198 3.67 -16.78 -16.44
C ILE A 198 4.65 -17.88 -16.01
N SER A 199 4.27 -18.73 -15.05
CA SER A 199 5.15 -19.78 -14.53
C SER A 199 5.56 -20.83 -15.57
N ARG A 200 4.84 -20.94 -16.71
CA ARG A 200 5.20 -21.86 -17.81
C ARG A 200 6.41 -21.40 -18.61
N SER A 201 6.72 -20.10 -18.64
CA SER A 201 7.91 -19.57 -19.29
C SER A 201 9.11 -19.47 -18.34
N ARG A 202 9.02 -20.07 -17.14
CA ARG A 202 10.08 -20.05 -16.14
C ARG A 202 11.38 -20.62 -16.71
N LEU A 203 12.46 -19.91 -16.42
CA LEU A 203 13.82 -20.34 -16.72
C LEU A 203 14.39 -21.20 -15.59
N TYR A 204 15.29 -22.10 -15.95
CA TYR A 204 15.97 -23.00 -15.03
C TYR A 204 17.48 -22.90 -15.24
N ALA A 205 18.25 -22.98 -14.16
CA ALA A 205 19.70 -22.80 -14.21
C ALA A 205 20.47 -23.89 -13.44
N GLY A 206 21.71 -24.11 -13.88
CA GLY A 206 22.65 -25.04 -13.27
C GLY A 206 22.36 -26.51 -13.57
N MET A 207 23.31 -27.37 -13.18
CA MET A 207 23.24 -28.82 -13.44
C MET A 207 22.07 -29.51 -12.74
N ALA A 208 21.57 -28.94 -11.65
CA ALA A 208 20.41 -29.44 -10.91
C ALA A 208 19.07 -28.97 -11.50
N GLY A 209 19.07 -28.12 -12.55
CA GLY A 209 17.87 -27.54 -13.12
C GLY A 209 17.07 -26.74 -12.08
N ALA A 210 17.75 -25.88 -11.33
CA ALA A 210 17.10 -25.11 -10.28
C ALA A 210 16.21 -24.02 -10.90
N PRO A 211 14.96 -23.86 -10.43
CA PRO A 211 14.06 -22.84 -10.95
C PRO A 211 14.58 -21.44 -10.64
N LEU A 212 14.67 -20.59 -11.66
CA LEU A 212 14.93 -19.19 -11.46
C LEU A 212 13.65 -18.46 -11.01
N PRO A 213 13.80 -17.36 -10.25
CA PRO A 213 12.70 -16.44 -9.96
C PRO A 213 12.01 -15.95 -11.22
N ILE A 214 10.69 -15.83 -11.17
CA ILE A 214 9.92 -15.07 -12.16
C ILE A 214 10.45 -13.63 -12.12
N SER A 215 10.75 -13.08 -13.29
CA SER A 215 11.26 -11.72 -13.42
C SER A 215 10.11 -10.73 -13.67
N LEU A 216 10.36 -9.44 -13.39
CA LEU A 216 9.44 -8.36 -13.79
C LEU A 216 9.12 -8.41 -15.29
N HIS A 217 10.12 -8.76 -16.12
CA HIS A 217 9.95 -8.87 -17.57
C HIS A 217 8.94 -9.96 -17.97
N ASP A 218 8.93 -11.09 -17.26
CA ASP A 218 7.94 -12.16 -17.52
C ASP A 218 6.52 -11.67 -17.23
N ILE A 219 6.36 -10.85 -16.18
CA ILE A 219 5.08 -10.26 -15.81
C ILE A 219 4.66 -9.18 -16.82
N GLU A 220 5.57 -8.28 -17.20
CA GLU A 220 5.32 -7.26 -18.24
C GLU A 220 4.89 -7.88 -19.56
N ARG A 221 5.55 -8.97 -19.97
CA ARG A 221 5.18 -9.71 -21.18
C ARG A 221 3.76 -10.24 -21.11
N PHE A 222 3.34 -10.77 -19.95
CA PHE A 222 1.96 -11.20 -19.75
C PHE A 222 0.98 -10.03 -19.83
N LEU A 223 1.24 -8.94 -19.10
CA LEU A 223 0.37 -7.76 -19.08
C LEU A 223 0.25 -7.07 -20.44
N SER A 224 1.31 -7.08 -21.25
CA SER A 224 1.29 -6.50 -22.60
C SER A 224 0.24 -7.15 -23.52
N ALA A 225 -0.08 -8.42 -23.27
CA ALA A 225 -1.05 -9.18 -24.04
C ALA A 225 -2.42 -9.30 -23.32
N ARG A 226 -2.45 -9.17 -22.00
CA ARG A 226 -3.64 -9.35 -21.15
C ARG A 226 -3.66 -8.29 -20.05
N PRO A 227 -4.35 -7.16 -20.25
CA PRO A 227 -4.53 -6.18 -19.18
C PRO A 227 -5.33 -6.79 -18.03
N VAL A 228 -4.94 -6.47 -16.80
CA VAL A 228 -5.63 -6.88 -15.57
C VAL A 228 -6.27 -5.68 -14.90
N LEU A 229 -7.36 -5.90 -14.17
CA LEU A 229 -8.07 -4.83 -13.44
C LEU A 229 -7.56 -4.63 -11.99
N ILE A 230 -6.47 -5.31 -11.65
CA ILE A 230 -5.84 -5.29 -10.34
C ILE A 230 -4.74 -4.22 -10.35
N ASP A 231 -4.57 -3.53 -9.22
CA ASP A 231 -3.46 -2.60 -9.06
C ASP A 231 -2.11 -3.30 -9.34
N ARG A 232 -1.19 -2.60 -10.01
CA ARG A 232 0.06 -3.20 -10.48
C ARG A 232 0.91 -3.74 -9.33
N ASP A 233 1.00 -3.00 -8.23
CA ASP A 233 1.82 -3.39 -7.08
C ASP A 233 1.18 -4.57 -6.34
N GLU A 234 -0.16 -4.59 -6.25
CA GLU A 234 -0.92 -5.71 -5.70
C GLU A 234 -0.73 -6.99 -6.52
N PHE A 235 -0.84 -6.88 -7.85
CA PHE A 235 -0.67 -8.00 -8.77
C PHE A 235 0.76 -8.55 -8.74
N ASP A 236 1.78 -7.69 -8.84
CA ASP A 236 3.18 -8.09 -8.84
C ASP A 236 3.56 -8.78 -7.53
N ALA A 237 3.14 -8.22 -6.40
CA ALA A 237 3.37 -8.82 -5.09
C ALA A 237 2.74 -10.22 -4.99
N ALA A 238 1.52 -10.41 -5.51
CA ALA A 238 0.86 -11.71 -5.49
C ALA A 238 1.59 -12.73 -6.39
N ILE A 239 2.01 -12.34 -7.59
CA ILE A 239 2.77 -13.22 -8.50
C ILE A 239 4.11 -13.63 -7.87
N PHE A 240 4.86 -12.70 -7.30
CA PHE A 240 6.13 -13.01 -6.65
C PHE A 240 5.95 -13.89 -5.40
N ALA A 241 4.93 -13.64 -4.60
CA ALA A 241 4.70 -14.44 -3.40
C ALA A 241 4.24 -15.88 -3.74
N LEU A 242 3.44 -16.05 -4.79
CA LEU A 242 3.11 -17.37 -5.34
C LEU A 242 4.36 -18.09 -5.86
N ASP A 243 5.24 -17.36 -6.54
CA ASP A 243 6.49 -17.88 -7.04
C ASP A 243 7.40 -18.37 -5.90
N ASP A 244 7.62 -17.51 -4.91
CA ASP A 244 8.44 -17.82 -3.74
C ASP A 244 7.92 -19.05 -3.00
N ALA A 245 6.60 -19.12 -2.76
CA ALA A 245 5.97 -20.27 -2.11
C ALA A 245 6.18 -21.57 -2.90
N TRP A 246 6.15 -21.51 -4.24
CA TRP A 246 6.39 -22.68 -5.08
C TRP A 246 7.87 -23.09 -5.09
N ARG A 247 8.80 -22.13 -5.23
CA ARG A 247 10.25 -22.41 -5.21
C ARG A 247 10.70 -22.96 -3.86
N GLU A 248 10.10 -22.49 -2.77
CA GLU A 248 10.35 -23.03 -1.43
C GLU A 248 9.93 -24.50 -1.34
N LYS A 249 8.73 -24.85 -1.81
CA LYS A 249 8.27 -26.25 -1.89
C LYS A 249 9.24 -27.11 -2.71
N TRP A 250 9.65 -26.64 -3.90
CA TRP A 250 10.64 -27.33 -4.74
C TRP A 250 11.95 -27.57 -4.00
N ALA A 251 12.49 -26.56 -3.31
CA ALA A 251 13.74 -26.68 -2.56
C ALA A 251 13.63 -27.70 -1.41
N GLN A 252 12.48 -27.76 -0.74
CA GLN A 252 12.21 -28.76 0.31
C GLN A 252 12.14 -30.18 -0.27
N GLU A 253 11.53 -30.38 -1.43
CA GLU A 253 11.47 -31.68 -2.12
C GLU A 253 12.87 -32.15 -2.54
N GLN A 254 13.70 -31.28 -3.09
CA GLN A 254 15.09 -31.62 -3.44
C GLN A 254 15.89 -32.07 -2.21
N LYS A 255 15.74 -31.39 -1.06
CA LYS A 255 16.38 -31.80 0.20
C LYS A 255 15.92 -33.18 0.66
N LYS A 256 14.63 -33.52 0.51
CA LYS A 256 14.10 -34.85 0.87
C LYS A 256 14.67 -35.93 -0.04
N HIS A 257 14.70 -35.70 -1.35
CA HIS A 257 15.26 -36.64 -2.31
C HIS A 257 16.78 -36.83 -2.17
N GLY A 258 17.51 -35.78 -1.80
CA GLY A 258 18.94 -35.88 -1.51
C GLY A 258 19.24 -36.72 -0.26
N LYS A 259 18.41 -36.61 0.79
CA LYS A 259 18.54 -37.41 2.03
C LYS A 259 18.16 -38.88 1.87
N GLN A 260 17.27 -39.23 0.94
CA GLN A 260 16.92 -40.62 0.66
C GLN A 260 17.95 -41.36 -0.19
N LYS A 261 18.92 -40.65 -0.78
CA LYS A 261 19.99 -41.21 -1.61
C LYS A 261 21.33 -41.35 -0.85
N GLN A 262 21.38 -40.98 0.43
CA GLN A 262 22.49 -41.22 1.36
C GLN A 262 22.11 -42.36 2.31
#